data_AF-A0A9X9A5X6-F1
#
_entry.id   AF-A0A9X9A5X6-F1
#
_cell.length_a   1.000
_cell.length_b   1.000
_cell.length_c   1.000
_cell.angle_alpha   90.00
_cell.angle_beta   90.00
_cell.angle_gamma   90.00
#
_symmetry.space_group_name_H-M   'P 1'
#
loop_
_entity.id
_entity.type
_entity.pdbx_description
1 polymer ?
#
loop_
_entity_poly.entity_id
_entity_poly.type
_entity_poly.pdbx_seq_one_letter_code
_entity_poly.pdbx_strand_id
1 'polypeptide(L)'
;LTIPAVLHTYIDYLNRAGKTFKYTPEGPVGLIGDKKIALLNARGGVYSEGPAAEVEMAVKYVASMMGFFGATNMETVVIEGHNQFPDKAEEIIAAGLEEAAKVASKF
;
A
#
# COMPACT_ATOMS: atom_id res chain seq x y z
N LEU A 1 10.42 7.44 4.02
CA LEU A 1 9.13 8.10 4.32
C LEU A 1 8.16 8.09 3.12
N THR A 2 8.48 7.49 1.97
CA THR A 2 7.53 7.27 0.87
C THR A 2 8.04 6.14 -0.04
N ILE A 3 7.31 5.84 -1.13
CA ILE A 3 7.66 4.85 -2.14
C ILE A 3 8.88 5.25 -2.99
N PRO A 4 9.55 4.29 -3.66
CA PRO A 4 10.57 4.61 -4.65
C PRO A 4 10.02 5.46 -5.80
N ALA A 5 10.82 6.41 -6.30
CA ALA A 5 10.40 7.33 -7.35
C ALA A 5 9.91 6.62 -8.63
N VAL A 6 10.49 5.46 -8.96
CA VAL A 6 10.03 4.64 -10.11
C VAL A 6 8.59 4.15 -9.96
N LEU A 7 8.15 3.83 -8.74
CA LEU A 7 6.77 3.44 -8.47
C LEU A 7 5.84 4.67 -8.49
N HIS A 8 6.34 5.83 -8.03
CA HIS A 8 5.60 7.08 -8.15
C HIS A 8 5.29 7.40 -9.62
N THR A 9 6.31 7.38 -10.49
CA THR A 9 6.14 7.58 -11.93
C THR A 9 5.23 6.53 -12.58
N TYR A 10 5.30 5.27 -12.14
CA TYR A 10 4.39 4.23 -12.63
C TYR A 10 2.93 4.56 -12.30
N ILE A 11 2.64 5.01 -11.08
CA ILE A 11 1.29 5.40 -10.65
C ILE A 11 0.80 6.63 -11.43
N ASP A 12 1.67 7.59 -11.74
CA ASP A 12 1.33 8.73 -12.62
C ASP A 12 0.85 8.25 -13.99
N TYR A 13 1.50 7.24 -14.57
CA TYR A 13 1.10 6.68 -15.86
C TYR A 13 -0.24 5.94 -15.82
N LEU A 14 -0.62 5.38 -14.67
CA LEU A 14 -1.92 4.75 -14.48
C LEU A 14 -3.06 5.77 -14.38
N ASN A 15 -2.78 7.01 -13.99
CA ASN A 15 -3.80 8.03 -13.77
C ASN A 15 -4.32 8.61 -15.10
N ARG A 16 -5.41 8.04 -15.63
CA ARG A 16 -5.95 8.41 -16.95
C ARG A 16 -7.48 8.45 -16.96
N ALA A 17 -8.01 9.63 -17.27
CA ALA A 17 -9.43 9.84 -17.48
C ALA A 17 -9.98 8.92 -18.61
N GLY A 18 -11.15 8.32 -18.37
CA GLY A 18 -11.77 7.34 -19.24
C GLY A 18 -11.13 5.94 -19.20
N LYS A 19 -10.13 5.71 -18.34
CA LYS A 19 -9.47 4.40 -18.17
C LYS A 19 -9.50 3.91 -16.72
N THR A 20 -8.92 4.67 -15.80
CA THR A 20 -8.86 4.32 -14.37
C THR A 20 -9.82 5.16 -13.53
N PHE A 21 -10.26 6.30 -14.03
CA PHE A 21 -11.35 7.10 -13.47
C PHE A 21 -12.12 7.81 -14.59
N LYS A 22 -13.30 8.35 -14.30
CA LYS A 22 -14.02 9.30 -15.18
C LYS A 22 -14.62 10.45 -14.37
N TYR A 23 -14.93 11.56 -15.02
CA TYR A 23 -15.64 12.67 -14.39
C TYR A 23 -17.16 12.46 -14.44
N THR A 24 -17.84 12.89 -13.37
CA THR A 24 -19.29 13.00 -13.24
C THR A 24 -19.63 14.40 -12.69
N PRO A 25 -20.89 14.86 -12.75
CA PRO A 25 -21.29 16.13 -12.14
C PRO A 25 -20.95 16.23 -10.63
N GLU A 26 -20.87 15.09 -9.94
CA GLU A 26 -20.56 15.00 -8.51
C GLU A 26 -19.04 14.90 -8.22
N GLY A 27 -18.21 14.78 -9.27
CA GLY A 27 -16.75 14.64 -9.17
C GLY A 27 -16.18 13.40 -9.88
N PRO A 28 -14.88 13.11 -9.72
CA PRO A 28 -14.26 11.91 -10.27
C PRO A 28 -14.79 10.62 -9.63
N VAL A 29 -15.01 9.58 -10.43
CA VAL A 29 -15.33 8.23 -9.96
C VAL A 29 -14.35 7.21 -10.56
N GLY A 30 -13.86 6.31 -9.72
CA GLY A 30 -12.97 5.22 -10.10
C GLY A 30 -13.64 4.19 -11.03
N LEU A 31 -12.84 3.50 -11.84
CA LEU A 31 -13.29 2.53 -12.84
C LEU A 31 -12.74 1.11 -12.63
N ILE A 32 -11.94 0.84 -11.59
CA ILE A 32 -11.30 -0.46 -11.37
C ILE A 32 -11.86 -1.27 -10.18
N GLY A 33 -13.11 -1.02 -9.77
CA GLY A 33 -13.70 -1.66 -8.59
C GLY A 33 -13.84 -3.19 -8.66
N ASP A 34 -13.70 -3.79 -9.84
CA ASP A 34 -13.65 -5.23 -10.07
C ASP A 34 -12.24 -5.83 -9.85
N LYS A 35 -11.21 -5.00 -9.66
CA LYS A 35 -9.82 -5.46 -9.48
C LYS A 35 -9.48 -5.65 -8.01
N LYS A 36 -8.94 -6.83 -7.71
CA LYS A 36 -8.31 -7.14 -6.42
C LYS A 36 -6.88 -6.61 -6.41
N ILE A 37 -6.48 -5.90 -5.35
CA ILE A 37 -5.14 -5.30 -5.19
C ILE A 37 -4.54 -5.77 -3.87
N ALA A 38 -3.25 -6.10 -3.89
CA ALA A 38 -2.45 -6.41 -2.71
C ALA A 38 -1.28 -5.42 -2.60
N LEU A 39 -1.05 -4.87 -1.41
CA LEU A 39 0.06 -3.98 -1.10
C LEU A 39 1.03 -4.68 -0.15
N LEU A 40 2.27 -4.91 -0.60
CA LEU A 40 3.33 -5.49 0.22
C LEU A 40 4.38 -4.42 0.51
N ASN A 41 4.66 -4.16 1.78
CA ASN A 41 5.62 -3.13 2.19
C ASN A 41 6.53 -3.60 3.32
N ALA A 42 7.79 -3.18 3.29
CA ALA A 42 8.73 -3.31 4.39
C ALA A 42 9.26 -1.93 4.80
N ARG A 43 9.37 -1.68 6.11
CA ARG A 43 9.84 -0.41 6.66
C ARG A 43 10.64 -0.62 7.95
N GLY A 44 11.81 0.02 8.02
CA GLY A 44 12.73 -0.23 9.14
C GLY A 44 12.21 0.22 10.52
N GLY A 45 11.38 1.26 10.58
CA GLY A 45 10.74 1.73 11.81
C GLY A 45 9.26 1.40 11.87
N VAL A 46 8.63 1.58 13.03
CA VAL A 46 7.19 1.43 13.23
C VAL A 46 6.48 2.72 12.81
N TYR A 47 5.47 2.58 11.95
CA TYR A 47 4.61 3.67 11.45
C TYR A 47 3.12 3.32 11.56
N SER A 48 2.75 2.19 12.17
CA SER A 48 1.36 1.86 12.48
C SER A 48 0.83 2.60 13.70
N GLU A 49 1.73 3.08 14.57
CA GLU A 49 1.41 3.79 15.79
C GLU A 49 2.47 4.85 16.15
N GLY A 50 2.18 5.61 17.19
CA GLY A 50 3.07 6.66 17.71
C GLY A 50 3.25 7.85 16.76
N PRO A 51 4.17 8.78 17.08
CA PRO A 51 4.34 10.02 16.33
C PRO A 51 4.76 9.83 14.86
N ALA A 52 5.42 8.71 14.54
CA ALA A 52 5.85 8.42 13.18
C ALA A 52 4.67 8.06 12.25
N ALA A 53 3.53 7.60 12.79
CA ALA A 53 2.36 7.23 12.00
C ALA A 53 1.83 8.39 11.13
N GLU A 54 1.95 9.64 11.59
CA GLU A 54 1.48 10.82 10.86
C GLU A 54 2.23 11.08 9.56
N VAL A 55 3.49 10.62 9.47
CA VAL A 55 4.40 10.88 8.34
C VAL A 55 4.59 9.65 7.44
N GLU A 56 3.82 8.59 7.64
CA GLU A 56 3.76 7.46 6.71
C GLU A 56 3.14 7.89 5.38
N MET A 57 3.94 7.88 4.30
CA MET A 57 3.48 8.25 2.96
C MET A 57 3.85 7.21 1.89
N ALA A 58 4.18 5.97 2.27
CA ALA A 58 4.41 4.89 1.31
C ALA A 58 3.11 4.12 1.05
N VAL A 59 2.63 3.35 2.04
CA VAL A 59 1.40 2.56 1.91
C VAL A 59 0.19 3.49 1.75
N LYS A 60 0.13 4.57 2.56
CA LYS A 60 -0.94 5.58 2.48
C LYS A 60 -1.08 6.17 1.09
N TYR A 61 0.03 6.50 0.42
CA TYR A 61 0.00 7.06 -0.94
C TYR A 61 -0.56 6.05 -1.95
N VAL A 62 -0.03 4.82 -1.97
CA VAL A 62 -0.47 3.81 -2.94
C VAL A 62 -1.93 3.43 -2.69
N ALA A 63 -2.34 3.21 -1.45
CA ALA A 63 -3.72 2.92 -1.09
C ALA A 63 -4.68 4.07 -1.49
N SER A 64 -4.28 5.32 -1.29
CA SER A 64 -5.08 6.48 -1.69
C SER A 64 -5.28 6.55 -3.21
N MET A 65 -4.22 6.31 -3.99
CA MET A 65 -4.30 6.33 -5.45
C MET A 65 -5.11 5.16 -6.01
N MET A 66 -4.92 3.95 -5.47
CA MET A 66 -5.72 2.77 -5.87
C MET A 66 -7.21 2.95 -5.49
N GLY A 67 -7.48 3.51 -4.32
CA GLY A 67 -8.83 3.88 -3.88
C GLY A 67 -9.47 4.95 -4.78
N PHE A 68 -8.71 5.97 -5.21
CA PHE A 68 -9.17 6.95 -6.20
C PHE A 68 -9.53 6.29 -7.54
N PHE A 69 -8.74 5.30 -7.99
CA PHE A 69 -9.08 4.51 -9.17
C PHE A 69 -10.29 3.59 -8.95
N GLY A 70 -10.77 3.44 -7.72
CA GLY A 70 -11.97 2.71 -7.35
C GLY A 70 -11.74 1.31 -6.79
N ALA A 71 -10.48 0.91 -6.54
CA ALA A 71 -10.20 -0.38 -5.91
C ALA A 71 -10.78 -0.41 -4.48
N THR A 72 -11.44 -1.51 -4.13
CA THR A 72 -11.97 -1.76 -2.79
C THR A 72 -11.33 -3.03 -2.20
N ASN A 73 -11.46 -3.23 -0.89
CA ASN A 73 -11.05 -4.46 -0.21
C ASN A 73 -9.60 -4.88 -0.50
N MET A 74 -8.67 -3.92 -0.48
CA MET A 74 -7.26 -4.18 -0.71
C MET A 74 -6.68 -5.02 0.43
N GLU A 75 -5.89 -6.05 0.09
CA GLU A 75 -5.06 -6.74 1.08
C GLU A 75 -3.78 -5.94 1.30
N THR A 76 -3.32 -5.84 2.55
CA THR A 76 -2.07 -5.13 2.88
C THR A 76 -1.27 -5.94 3.88
N VAL A 77 -0.01 -6.23 3.53
CA VAL A 77 0.95 -6.90 4.41
C VAL A 77 2.14 -5.97 4.61
N VAL A 78 2.43 -5.66 5.88
CA VAL A 78 3.51 -4.77 6.27
C VAL A 78 4.47 -5.51 7.20
N ILE A 79 5.76 -5.46 6.87
CA ILE A 79 6.84 -5.87 7.77
C ILE A 79 7.48 -4.60 8.30
N GLU A 80 7.34 -4.32 9.60
CA GLU A 80 7.83 -3.06 10.19
C GLU A 80 8.63 -3.20 11.47
N GLY A 81 9.52 -2.24 11.72
CA GLY A 81 10.25 -2.13 12.98
C GLY A 81 11.54 -2.94 13.06
N HIS A 82 11.88 -3.73 12.02
CA HIS A 82 13.07 -4.60 12.03
C HIS A 82 14.41 -3.85 12.14
N ASN A 83 14.50 -2.56 11.78
CA ASN A 83 15.70 -1.75 12.02
C ASN A 83 15.62 -0.97 13.36
N GLN A 84 14.43 -0.63 13.83
CA GLN A 84 14.20 0.05 15.11
C GLN A 84 14.41 -0.90 16.30
N PHE A 85 14.08 -2.18 16.12
CA PHE A 85 14.24 -3.25 17.10
C PHE A 85 15.12 -4.36 16.51
N PRO A 86 16.44 -4.13 16.36
CA PRO A 86 17.33 -5.08 15.69
C PRO A 86 17.34 -6.46 16.38
N ASP A 87 17.21 -6.51 17.70
CA ASP A 87 17.16 -7.78 18.47
C ASP A 87 15.92 -8.64 18.15
N LYS A 88 14.88 -8.04 17.52
CA LYS A 88 13.65 -8.71 17.08
C LYS A 88 13.55 -8.85 15.57
N ALA A 89 14.58 -8.45 14.82
CA ALA A 89 14.50 -8.36 13.36
C ALA A 89 14.14 -9.69 12.71
N GLU A 90 14.79 -10.79 13.12
CA GLU A 90 14.53 -12.12 12.57
C GLU A 90 13.09 -12.58 12.82
N GLU A 91 12.57 -12.37 14.04
CA GLU A 91 11.19 -12.69 14.40
C GLU A 91 10.18 -11.87 13.58
N ILE A 92 10.38 -10.55 13.49
CA ILE A 92 9.52 -9.62 12.73
C ILE A 92 9.47 -10.03 11.25
N ILE A 93 10.63 -10.32 10.66
CA ILE A 93 10.74 -10.70 9.25
C ILE A 93 10.06 -12.05 9.04
N ALA A 94 10.33 -13.04 9.89
CA ALA A 94 9.75 -14.38 9.78
C ALA A 94 8.21 -14.33 9.85
N ALA A 95 7.65 -13.63 10.84
CA ALA A 95 6.21 -13.46 11.00
C ALA A 95 5.58 -12.73 9.79
N GLY A 96 6.24 -11.69 9.29
CA GLY A 96 5.78 -10.97 8.10
C GLY A 96 5.76 -11.82 6.83
N LEU A 97 6.76 -12.68 6.65
CA LEU A 97 6.81 -13.63 5.52
C LEU A 97 5.75 -14.72 5.63
N GLU A 98 5.47 -15.22 6.84
CA GLU A 98 4.39 -16.18 7.09
C GLU A 98 3.02 -15.58 6.74
N GLU A 99 2.74 -14.35 7.20
CA GLU A 99 1.49 -13.67 6.87
C GLU A 99 1.38 -13.41 5.36
N ALA A 100 2.46 -13.00 4.69
CA ALA A 100 2.48 -12.84 3.24
C ALA A 100 2.13 -14.16 2.51
N ALA A 101 2.70 -15.29 2.92
CA ALA A 101 2.39 -16.60 2.35
C ALA A 101 0.93 -17.00 2.58
N LYS A 102 0.40 -16.74 3.77
CA LYS A 102 -0.99 -17.02 4.15
C LYS A 102 -1.98 -16.17 3.33
N VAL A 103 -1.74 -14.86 3.20
CA VAL A 103 -2.56 -13.97 2.37
C VAL A 103 -2.50 -14.42 0.91
N ALA A 104 -1.31 -14.71 0.38
CA ALA A 104 -1.13 -15.17 -1.00
C ALA A 104 -1.90 -16.46 -1.31
N SER A 105 -2.03 -17.38 -0.34
CA SER A 105 -2.80 -18.63 -0.52
C SER A 105 -4.31 -18.42 -0.72
N LYS A 106 -4.83 -17.22 -0.42
CA LYS A 106 -6.26 -16.87 -0.48
C LYS A 106 -6.54 -15.64 -1.36
N PHE A 107 -5.50 -15.05 -1.95
CA PHE A 107 -5.62 -13.85 -2.76
C PHE A 107 -6.13 -14.19 -4.16
#